data_AF-A0A9D8IUE7-F1
#
_entry.id   AF-A0A9D8IUE7-F1
#
_cell.length_a   1.000
_cell.length_b   1.000
_cell.length_c   1.000
_cell.angle_alpha   90.00
_cell.angle_beta   90.00
_cell.angle_gamma   90.00
#
_symmetry.space_group_name_H-M   'P 1'
#
loop_
_entity.id
_entity.type
_entity.pdbx_description
1 polymer ?
#
loop_
_entity_poly.entity_id
_entity_poly.type
_entity_poly.pdbx_seq_one_letter_code
_entity_poly.pdbx_strand_id
1 'polypeptide(L)'
;MATEEIATRPEGPVIRRSELRRRLRPERSWHRNPTTLQSAAIALVFAVLTWVVCDWSRQQSRWVEGQVLTGPMLNRVDYQLENETLTRQQRELAKRNAPRIYEVDRSYLTALRAAIEGLPQAVAGKSTLEEVDAGLVTTFALQSKWLPTLQAFQDEKGPTEAWKSSTNRFIAALSSRAPIITRDEFQKFATAADREVVIGDSWGSEPSSPAPSSPQAPQSQAPPQAPAPPSPSNAEPPAGAAQAPASAYAPSSPAPALPPQAPATQPQMTRQIGRAAIELPEGDPSSLRTRLVTEAIDAGFSAECAAIVVNAILTNPQPTIRCDEAATLARSEAAAGAVRSVLESHPRGEVIAMTGDSLTRERLGRLEEEQVQASARTPALDRWIASLGLLGLCTLLAASICLG
;
A
#
# COMPACT_ATOMS: atom_id res chain seq x y z
N MET A 1 41.35 -12.60 112.70
CA MET A 1 40.77 -13.94 112.96
C MET A 1 40.33 -14.53 111.63
N ALA A 2 40.58 -15.84 111.47
CA ALA A 2 40.37 -16.70 110.30
C ALA A 2 41.43 -16.60 109.17
N THR A 3 42.54 -17.37 109.23
CA THR A 3 42.78 -18.73 108.65
C THR A 3 42.59 -18.78 107.13
N GLU A 4 43.65 -18.80 106.32
CA GLU A 4 44.56 -19.94 106.02
C GLU A 4 43.87 -21.00 105.15
N GLU A 5 44.13 -20.95 103.83
CA GLU A 5 44.20 -22.15 102.98
C GLU A 5 44.97 -21.83 101.68
N ILE A 6 46.27 -22.14 101.67
CA ILE A 6 47.13 -22.04 100.48
C ILE A 6 47.02 -23.39 99.75
N ALA A 7 46.16 -23.45 98.74
CA ALA A 7 46.01 -24.58 97.84
C ALA A 7 47.04 -24.51 96.69
N THR A 8 47.90 -25.51 96.62
CA THR A 8 48.93 -25.73 95.60
C THR A 8 48.30 -26.01 94.24
N ARG A 9 48.64 -25.16 93.26
CA ARG A 9 48.16 -25.23 91.87
C ARG A 9 49.04 -26.20 91.07
N PRO A 10 48.50 -27.27 90.45
CA PRO A 10 49.30 -28.18 89.64
C PRO A 10 49.77 -27.50 88.35
N GLU A 11 51.07 -27.57 88.07
CA GLU A 11 51.65 -27.14 86.81
C GLU A 11 51.10 -28.00 85.67
N GLY A 12 50.20 -27.41 84.88
CA GLY A 12 49.72 -28.00 83.63
C GLY A 12 50.85 -28.06 82.60
N PRO A 13 50.88 -29.10 81.74
CA PRO A 13 51.95 -29.29 80.77
C PRO A 13 52.04 -28.10 79.81
N VAL A 14 53.23 -27.51 79.74
CA VAL A 14 53.58 -26.46 78.77
C VAL A 14 53.64 -27.09 77.38
N ILE A 15 52.49 -27.12 76.70
CA ILE A 15 52.39 -27.53 75.29
C ILE A 15 53.17 -26.51 74.45
N ARG A 16 54.30 -26.95 73.89
CA ARG A 16 55.18 -26.14 73.05
C ARG A 16 54.40 -25.56 71.87
N ARG A 17 54.39 -24.23 71.73
CA ARG A 17 53.79 -23.48 70.61
C ARG A 17 54.22 -23.96 69.21
N SER A 18 55.31 -24.72 69.09
CA SER A 18 55.77 -25.34 67.84
C SER A 18 54.88 -26.49 67.36
N GLU A 19 54.20 -27.21 68.25
CA GLU A 19 53.31 -28.31 67.87
C GLU A 19 51.96 -27.83 67.32
N LEU A 20 51.48 -26.68 67.80
CA LEU A 20 50.27 -26.03 67.30
C LEU A 20 50.41 -25.58 65.82
N ARG A 21 51.60 -25.11 65.40
CA ARG A 21 51.84 -24.73 63.99
C ARG A 21 51.94 -25.93 63.05
N ARG A 22 52.33 -27.11 63.54
CA ARG A 22 52.43 -28.32 62.70
C ARG A 22 51.08 -28.98 62.49
N ARG A 23 50.14 -28.84 63.44
CA ARG A 23 48.76 -29.32 63.33
C ARG A 23 47.82 -28.39 62.55
N LEU A 24 48.21 -27.13 62.34
CA LEU A 24 47.45 -26.16 61.53
C LEU A 24 47.98 -26.02 60.10
N ARG A 25 48.80 -26.96 59.59
CA ARG A 25 49.00 -27.05 58.14
C ARG A 25 47.74 -27.69 57.57
N PRO A 26 46.85 -26.95 56.88
CA PRO A 26 45.74 -27.59 56.19
C PRO A 26 46.37 -28.55 55.19
N GLU A 27 46.19 -29.84 55.41
CA GLU A 27 46.47 -30.83 54.38
C GLU A 27 45.67 -30.40 53.14
N ARG A 28 46.35 -30.14 52.02
CA ARG A 28 45.74 -29.91 50.70
C ARG A 28 45.09 -31.20 50.15
N SER A 29 44.48 -32.01 51.00
CA SER A 29 43.77 -33.24 50.63
C SER A 29 42.37 -32.98 50.07
N TRP A 30 41.90 -31.73 50.08
CA TRP A 30 40.60 -31.29 49.52
C TRP A 30 40.37 -31.75 48.07
N HIS A 31 41.42 -31.87 47.25
CA HIS A 31 41.29 -32.25 45.84
C HIS A 31 40.98 -33.74 45.60
N ARG A 32 40.98 -34.59 46.64
CA ARG A 32 40.78 -36.05 46.49
C ARG A 32 39.42 -36.57 46.95
N ASN A 33 38.58 -35.75 47.56
CA ASN A 33 37.25 -36.18 47.98
C ASN A 33 36.27 -35.96 46.82
N PRO A 34 35.72 -37.03 46.21
CA PRO A 34 34.75 -36.88 45.12
C PRO A 34 33.47 -36.13 45.58
N THR A 35 33.17 -36.18 46.88
CA THR A 35 32.04 -35.49 47.51
C THR A 35 32.19 -33.97 47.52
N THR A 36 33.40 -33.43 47.71
CA THR A 36 33.63 -31.97 47.69
C THR A 36 33.57 -31.40 46.28
N LEU A 37 34.01 -32.17 45.28
CA LEU A 37 33.84 -31.81 43.87
C LEU A 37 32.36 -31.79 43.45
N GLN A 38 31.57 -32.75 43.92
CA GLN A 38 30.14 -32.81 43.65
C GLN A 38 29.39 -31.62 44.28
N SER A 39 29.65 -31.28 45.55
CA SER A 39 29.00 -30.14 46.19
C SER A 39 29.38 -28.81 45.53
N ALA A 40 30.65 -28.63 45.16
CA ALA A 40 31.11 -27.45 44.43
C ALA A 40 30.45 -27.33 43.05
N ALA A 41 30.31 -28.45 42.31
CA ALA A 41 29.63 -28.47 41.02
C ALA A 41 28.14 -28.12 41.15
N ILE A 42 27.44 -28.68 42.14
CA ILE A 42 26.02 -28.36 42.41
C ILE A 42 25.87 -26.87 42.75
N ALA A 43 26.74 -26.34 43.62
CA ALA A 43 26.71 -24.93 44.00
C ALA A 43 26.94 -24.00 42.80
N LEU A 44 27.87 -24.36 41.90
CA LEU A 44 28.14 -23.60 40.68
C LEU A 44 26.94 -23.63 39.72
N VAL A 45 26.33 -24.79 39.49
CA VAL A 45 25.14 -24.91 38.63
C VAL A 45 23.98 -24.10 39.21
N PHE A 46 23.75 -24.18 40.52
CA PHE A 46 22.72 -23.40 41.19
C PHE A 46 22.97 -21.90 41.02
N ALA A 47 24.20 -21.42 41.21
CA ALA A 47 24.56 -20.02 41.02
C ALA A 47 24.31 -19.55 39.58
N VAL A 48 24.65 -20.37 38.58
CA VAL A 48 24.36 -20.08 37.16
C VAL A 48 22.86 -20.02 36.90
N LEU A 49 22.08 -20.97 37.41
CA LEU A 49 20.62 -20.98 37.24
C LEU A 49 19.96 -19.77 37.90
N THR A 50 20.33 -19.44 39.14
CA THR A 50 19.83 -18.24 39.83
C THR A 50 20.20 -16.98 39.06
N TRP A 51 21.43 -16.91 38.53
CA TRP A 51 21.85 -15.79 37.69
C TRP A 51 20.99 -15.66 36.42
N VAL A 52 20.74 -16.76 35.70
CA VAL A 52 19.86 -16.75 34.50
C VAL A 52 18.44 -16.31 34.86
N VAL A 53 17.88 -16.82 35.95
CA VAL A 53 16.52 -16.44 36.39
C VAL A 53 16.45 -14.97 36.81
N CYS A 54 17.46 -14.47 37.53
CA CYS A 54 17.53 -13.06 37.92
C CYS A 54 17.72 -12.15 36.71
N ASP A 55 18.55 -12.53 35.74
CA ASP A 55 18.75 -11.78 34.50
C ASP A 55 17.46 -11.76 33.68
N TRP A 56 16.81 -12.91 33.51
CA TRP A 56 15.52 -13.01 32.82
C TRP A 56 14.41 -12.22 33.53
N SER A 57 14.37 -12.27 34.86
CA SER A 57 13.40 -11.50 35.66
C SER A 57 13.63 -9.99 35.55
N ARG A 58 14.89 -9.53 35.46
CA ARG A 58 15.23 -8.12 35.24
C ARG A 58 14.82 -7.64 33.85
N GLN A 59 14.88 -8.52 32.84
CA GLN A 59 14.42 -8.23 31.49
C GLN A 59 12.88 -8.15 31.39
N GLN A 60 12.15 -8.87 32.27
CA GLN A 60 10.69 -8.83 32.36
C GLN A 60 10.14 -7.71 33.25
N SER A 61 10.77 -6.53 33.33
CA SER A 61 10.17 -5.39 34.03
C SER A 61 8.88 -4.97 33.31
N ARG A 62 7.75 -5.55 33.73
CA ARG A 62 6.43 -5.30 33.16
C ARG A 62 5.91 -3.99 33.74
N TRP A 63 6.00 -2.96 32.93
CA TRP A 63 5.29 -1.72 33.17
C TRP A 63 3.79 -1.98 33.08
N VAL A 64 3.03 -1.56 34.09
CA VAL A 64 1.57 -1.76 34.13
C VAL A 64 0.89 -0.46 33.73
N GLU A 65 -0.16 -0.56 32.92
CA GLU A 65 -0.99 0.58 32.55
C GLU A 65 -1.55 1.25 33.81
N GLY A 66 -1.40 2.58 33.90
CA GLY A 66 -1.80 3.37 35.06
C GLY A 66 -0.74 3.49 36.17
N GLN A 67 0.42 2.84 36.06
CA GLN A 67 1.52 3.06 36.99
C GLN A 67 2.03 4.52 36.86
N VAL A 68 2.18 5.19 38.00
CA VAL A 68 2.74 6.54 38.08
C VAL A 68 4.26 6.45 38.11
N LEU A 69 4.92 7.19 37.21
CA LEU A 69 6.38 7.18 37.12
C LEU A 69 7.03 7.96 38.26
N THR A 70 8.05 7.36 38.88
CA THR A 70 8.83 7.96 39.96
C THR A 70 10.00 8.81 39.48
N GLY A 71 10.37 8.71 38.20
CA GLY A 71 11.44 9.49 37.59
C GLY A 71 11.19 9.71 36.08
N PRO A 72 11.86 10.70 35.47
CA PRO A 72 11.70 10.96 34.05
C PRO A 72 12.29 9.80 33.24
N MET A 73 11.53 9.34 32.25
CA MET A 73 12.00 8.34 31.29
C MET A 73 12.52 9.05 30.06
N LEU A 74 13.81 8.84 29.78
CA LEU A 74 14.49 9.40 28.61
C LEU A 74 14.81 8.27 27.64
N ASN A 75 14.63 8.54 26.36
CA ASN A 75 15.07 7.64 25.31
C ASN A 75 16.59 7.43 25.36
N ARG A 76 17.07 6.19 25.34
CA ARG A 76 18.49 5.87 25.53
C ARG A 76 19.25 5.83 24.21
N VAL A 77 18.56 5.63 23.09
CA VAL A 77 19.14 5.45 21.75
C VAL A 77 18.34 6.23 20.70
N ASP A 78 19.00 6.77 19.69
CA ASP A 78 18.27 7.37 18.56
C ASP A 78 17.54 6.27 17.79
N TYR A 79 16.23 6.33 17.65
CA TYR A 79 15.50 5.38 16.81
C TYR A 79 14.47 6.08 15.94
N GLN A 80 14.05 5.39 14.89
CA GLN A 80 13.02 5.86 13.99
C GLN A 80 11.87 4.88 14.08
N LEU A 81 10.68 5.40 14.36
CA LEU A 81 9.45 4.62 14.40
C LEU A 81 8.58 5.02 13.21
N GLU A 82 7.92 4.04 12.60
CA GLU A 82 6.91 4.36 11.60
C GLU A 82 5.70 5.03 12.28
N ASN A 83 5.40 6.26 11.87
CA ASN A 83 4.16 6.91 12.26
C ASN A 83 3.03 6.37 11.38
N GLU A 84 2.38 5.31 11.85
CA GLU A 84 1.28 4.64 11.11
C GLU A 84 0.14 5.61 10.79
N THR A 85 -0.17 6.53 11.71
CA THR A 85 -1.27 7.50 11.54
C THR A 85 -0.98 8.47 10.41
N LEU A 86 0.21 9.09 10.40
CA LEU A 86 0.63 10.00 9.34
C LEU A 86 0.80 9.25 8.01
N THR A 87 1.37 8.05 8.04
CA THR A 87 1.51 7.21 6.84
C THR A 87 0.14 6.90 6.24
N ARG A 88 -0.83 6.45 7.06
CA ARG A 88 -2.20 6.18 6.62
C ARG A 88 -2.88 7.44 6.09
N GLN A 89 -2.72 8.57 6.77
CA GLN A 89 -3.25 9.85 6.31
C GLN A 89 -2.66 10.25 4.94
N GLN A 90 -1.36 10.12 4.75
CA GLN A 90 -0.71 10.43 3.48
C GLN A 90 -1.15 9.47 2.36
N ARG A 91 -1.31 8.17 2.67
CA ARG A 91 -1.87 7.18 1.74
C ARG A 91 -3.30 7.52 1.33
N GLU A 92 -4.15 7.90 2.27
CA GLU A 92 -5.52 8.34 2.00
C GLU A 92 -5.57 9.64 1.18
N LEU A 93 -4.68 10.59 1.47
CA LEU A 93 -4.55 11.81 0.65
C LEU A 93 -4.09 11.49 -0.77
N ALA A 94 -3.10 10.60 -0.93
CA ALA A 94 -2.67 10.15 -2.25
C ALA A 94 -3.80 9.42 -3.00
N LYS A 95 -4.58 8.58 -2.30
CA LYS A 95 -5.75 7.90 -2.87
C LYS A 95 -6.81 8.89 -3.35
N ARG A 96 -7.11 9.92 -2.56
CA ARG A 96 -8.09 10.97 -2.91
C ARG A 96 -7.61 11.89 -4.04
N ASN A 97 -6.31 12.14 -4.11
CA ASN A 97 -5.69 12.98 -5.14
C ASN A 97 -5.38 12.20 -6.43
N ALA A 98 -5.58 10.89 -6.45
CA ALA A 98 -5.32 10.10 -7.64
C ALA A 98 -6.23 10.54 -8.81
N PRO A 99 -5.70 10.57 -10.05
CA PRO A 99 -6.47 11.01 -11.20
C PRO A 99 -7.63 10.05 -11.48
N ARG A 100 -8.79 10.62 -11.83
CA ARG A 100 -9.92 9.83 -12.35
C ARG A 100 -9.63 9.41 -13.78
N ILE A 101 -9.86 8.14 -14.08
CA ILE A 101 -9.63 7.56 -15.40
C ILE A 101 -10.95 7.42 -16.13
N TYR A 102 -10.99 7.97 -17.35
CA TYR A 102 -12.14 7.91 -18.25
C TYR A 102 -11.80 7.14 -19.51
N GLU A 103 -12.78 6.38 -19.99
CA GLU A 103 -12.74 5.70 -21.28
C GLU A 103 -13.63 6.44 -22.29
N VAL A 104 -13.16 6.58 -23.52
CA VAL A 104 -13.94 7.17 -24.63
C VAL A 104 -14.95 6.15 -25.16
N ASP A 105 -16.22 6.53 -25.30
CA ASP A 105 -17.22 5.71 -26.00
C ASP A 105 -16.95 5.75 -27.51
N ARG A 106 -16.09 4.83 -27.97
CA ARG A 106 -15.65 4.77 -29.35
C ARG A 106 -16.77 4.39 -30.29
N SER A 107 -17.65 3.48 -29.87
CA SER A 107 -18.80 3.06 -30.66
C SER A 107 -19.68 4.26 -31.01
N TYR A 108 -20.02 5.06 -30.01
CA TYR A 108 -20.85 6.24 -30.19
C TYR A 108 -20.16 7.28 -31.06
N LEU A 109 -18.91 7.65 -30.74
CA LEU A 109 -18.19 8.68 -31.51
C LEU A 109 -17.90 8.26 -32.96
N THR A 110 -17.66 6.97 -33.22
CA THR A 110 -17.44 6.46 -34.58
C THR A 110 -18.74 6.50 -35.38
N ALA A 111 -19.85 6.09 -34.79
CA ALA A 111 -21.17 6.18 -35.43
C ALA A 111 -21.57 7.64 -35.70
N LEU A 112 -21.34 8.54 -34.74
CA LEU A 112 -21.59 9.96 -34.87
C LEU A 112 -20.72 10.59 -35.97
N ARG A 113 -19.42 10.27 -36.02
CA ARG A 113 -18.52 10.70 -37.12
C ARG A 113 -19.08 10.26 -38.47
N ALA A 114 -19.37 8.97 -38.63
CA ALA A 114 -19.87 8.43 -39.89
C ALA A 114 -21.19 9.09 -40.32
N ALA A 115 -22.09 9.34 -39.38
CA ALA A 115 -23.35 10.04 -39.65
C ALA A 115 -23.13 11.48 -40.12
N ILE A 116 -22.23 12.22 -39.48
CA ILE A 116 -21.92 13.61 -39.85
C ILE A 116 -21.17 13.67 -41.19
N GLU A 117 -20.17 12.81 -41.40
CA GLU A 117 -19.40 12.76 -42.65
C GLU A 117 -20.26 12.37 -43.84
N GLY A 118 -21.20 11.42 -43.67
CA GLY A 118 -22.11 10.99 -44.74
C GLY A 118 -23.22 11.97 -45.09
N LEU A 119 -23.43 13.02 -44.28
CA LEU A 119 -24.57 13.92 -44.43
C LEU A 119 -24.59 14.68 -45.77
N PRO A 120 -23.49 15.33 -46.25
CA PRO A 120 -23.48 15.99 -47.56
C PRO A 120 -23.80 15.03 -48.72
N GLN A 121 -23.26 13.82 -48.66
CA GLN A 121 -23.48 12.79 -49.68
C GLN A 121 -24.95 12.33 -49.71
N ALA A 122 -25.58 12.22 -48.55
CA ALA A 122 -26.97 11.78 -48.44
C ALA A 122 -27.98 12.82 -48.96
N VAL A 123 -27.60 14.10 -49.01
CA VAL A 123 -28.43 15.19 -49.56
C VAL A 123 -28.03 15.60 -50.99
N ALA A 124 -26.97 15.02 -51.54
CA ALA A 124 -26.48 15.33 -52.87
C ALA A 124 -27.53 15.04 -53.96
N GLY A 125 -27.80 16.02 -54.82
CA GLY A 125 -28.76 15.90 -55.93
C GLY A 125 -30.23 15.93 -55.53
N LYS A 126 -30.55 16.06 -54.24
CA LYS A 126 -31.92 16.09 -53.74
C LYS A 126 -32.45 17.52 -53.67
N SER A 127 -33.54 17.79 -54.38
CA SER A 127 -34.07 19.15 -54.49
C SER A 127 -35.09 19.48 -53.39
N THR A 128 -35.71 18.44 -52.82
CA THR A 128 -36.76 18.54 -51.81
C THR A 128 -36.44 17.67 -50.59
N LEU A 129 -37.01 18.02 -49.44
CA LEU A 129 -36.82 17.26 -48.19
C LEU A 129 -37.43 15.85 -48.28
N GLU A 130 -38.44 15.67 -49.11
CA GLU A 130 -39.17 14.40 -49.32
C GLU A 130 -38.30 13.34 -50.01
N GLU A 131 -37.28 13.75 -50.76
CA GLU A 131 -36.30 12.85 -51.39
C GLU A 131 -35.21 12.39 -50.40
N VAL A 132 -35.10 13.03 -49.23
CA VAL A 132 -34.12 12.69 -48.20
C VAL A 132 -34.68 11.56 -47.33
N ASP A 133 -33.79 10.65 -46.89
CA ASP A 133 -34.18 9.57 -45.99
C ASP A 133 -34.85 10.13 -44.72
N ALA A 134 -36.02 9.62 -44.36
CA ALA A 134 -36.81 10.14 -43.24
C ALA A 134 -36.09 10.00 -41.88
N GLY A 135 -35.24 8.98 -41.73
CA GLY A 135 -34.37 8.80 -40.57
C GLY A 135 -33.38 9.94 -40.43
N LEU A 136 -32.67 10.30 -41.51
CA LEU A 136 -31.75 11.44 -41.52
C LEU A 136 -32.45 12.77 -41.26
N VAL A 137 -33.64 12.98 -41.86
CA VAL A 137 -34.44 14.18 -41.60
C VAL A 137 -34.77 14.31 -40.12
N THR A 138 -35.11 13.20 -39.47
CA THR A 138 -35.41 13.17 -38.03
C THR A 138 -34.16 13.37 -37.18
N THR A 139 -33.08 12.63 -37.45
CA THR A 139 -31.83 12.67 -36.67
C THR A 139 -31.18 14.04 -36.67
N PHE A 140 -31.12 14.71 -37.82
CA PHE A 140 -30.50 16.03 -37.96
C PHE A 140 -31.51 17.18 -37.90
N ALA A 141 -32.80 16.87 -37.72
CA ALA A 141 -33.93 17.79 -37.76
C ALA A 141 -33.96 18.67 -39.03
N LEU A 142 -33.60 18.10 -40.19
CA LEU A 142 -33.33 18.82 -41.44
C LEU A 142 -34.51 19.68 -41.91
N GLN A 143 -34.20 20.89 -42.37
CA GLN A 143 -35.16 21.83 -42.96
C GLN A 143 -34.77 22.13 -44.40
N SER A 144 -35.75 22.37 -45.28
CA SER A 144 -35.51 22.60 -46.73
C SER A 144 -34.52 23.73 -47.01
N LYS A 145 -34.45 24.75 -46.15
CA LYS A 145 -33.50 25.88 -46.30
C LYS A 145 -32.02 25.49 -46.16
N TRP A 146 -31.71 24.34 -45.55
CA TRP A 146 -30.32 23.91 -45.31
C TRP A 146 -29.76 23.01 -46.42
N LEU A 147 -30.61 22.50 -47.31
CA LEU A 147 -30.17 21.61 -48.39
C LEU A 147 -29.09 22.27 -49.28
N PRO A 148 -29.24 23.53 -49.73
CA PRO A 148 -28.20 24.17 -50.54
C PRO A 148 -26.88 24.33 -49.77
N THR A 149 -26.95 24.65 -48.47
CA THR A 149 -25.76 24.82 -47.63
C THR A 149 -25.00 23.50 -47.46
N LEU A 150 -25.69 22.37 -47.25
CA LEU A 150 -25.05 21.07 -47.14
C LEU A 150 -24.51 20.56 -48.48
N GLN A 151 -25.24 20.81 -49.57
CA GLN A 151 -24.79 20.46 -50.93
C GLN A 151 -23.53 21.21 -51.36
N ALA A 152 -23.28 22.41 -50.81
CA ALA A 152 -22.03 23.13 -51.06
C ALA A 152 -20.79 22.43 -50.50
N PHE A 153 -20.95 21.46 -49.58
CA PHE A 153 -19.85 20.65 -49.03
C PHE A 153 -19.69 19.29 -49.72
N GLN A 154 -20.37 19.08 -50.86
CA GLN A 154 -20.29 17.88 -51.68
C GLN A 154 -19.43 18.12 -52.91
N ASP A 155 -18.37 17.33 -53.07
CA ASP A 155 -17.57 17.23 -54.30
C ASP A 155 -17.98 16.00 -55.12
N GLU A 156 -17.46 15.87 -56.36
CA GLU A 156 -17.66 14.69 -57.22
C GLU A 156 -17.23 13.38 -56.56
N LYS A 157 -16.26 13.44 -55.63
CA LYS A 157 -15.67 12.27 -54.94
C LYS A 157 -16.25 12.03 -53.54
N GLY A 158 -17.25 12.80 -53.13
CA GLY A 158 -17.85 12.71 -51.79
C GLY A 158 -17.74 14.02 -50.99
N PRO A 159 -17.83 13.96 -49.66
CA PRO A 159 -17.72 15.14 -48.81
C PRO A 159 -16.37 15.84 -48.98
N THR A 160 -16.40 17.17 -49.05
CA THR A 160 -15.20 18.01 -49.11
C THR A 160 -14.22 17.72 -47.96
N GLU A 161 -12.92 17.89 -48.20
CA GLU A 161 -11.90 17.71 -47.16
C GLU A 161 -12.06 18.71 -45.99
N ALA A 162 -12.60 19.89 -46.26
CA ALA A 162 -12.95 20.87 -45.23
C ALA A 162 -14.00 20.32 -44.25
N TRP A 163 -15.05 19.67 -44.77
CA TRP A 163 -16.10 19.05 -43.96
C TRP A 163 -15.57 17.91 -43.09
N LYS A 164 -14.77 17.00 -43.68
CA LYS A 164 -14.12 15.91 -42.95
C LYS A 164 -13.20 16.44 -41.85
N SER A 165 -12.40 17.45 -42.16
CA SER A 165 -11.48 18.09 -41.21
C SER A 165 -12.23 18.72 -40.03
N SER A 166 -13.33 19.44 -40.29
CA SER A 166 -14.18 20.02 -39.23
C SER A 166 -14.86 18.93 -38.40
N THR A 167 -15.33 17.85 -39.03
CA THR A 167 -15.91 16.71 -38.32
C THR A 167 -14.88 16.05 -37.41
N ASN A 168 -13.67 15.82 -37.91
CA ASN A 168 -12.57 15.24 -37.14
C ASN A 168 -12.19 16.10 -35.94
N ARG A 169 -12.10 17.42 -36.11
CA ARG A 169 -11.85 18.35 -34.99
C ARG A 169 -12.98 18.35 -33.98
N PHE A 170 -14.24 18.32 -34.43
CA PHE A 170 -15.39 18.31 -33.54
C PHE A 170 -15.44 17.03 -32.70
N ILE A 171 -15.26 15.88 -33.32
CA ILE A 171 -15.22 14.58 -32.63
C ILE A 171 -14.00 14.50 -31.68
N ALA A 172 -12.84 15.04 -32.08
CA ALA A 172 -11.68 15.13 -31.20
C ALA A 172 -11.96 16.07 -29.99
N ALA A 173 -12.67 17.17 -30.21
CA ALA A 173 -13.08 18.07 -29.14
C ALA A 173 -14.02 17.38 -28.14
N LEU A 174 -15.01 16.62 -28.64
CA LEU A 174 -15.95 15.86 -27.82
C LEU A 174 -15.32 14.71 -27.03
N SER A 175 -14.13 14.24 -27.39
CA SER A 175 -13.41 13.21 -26.63
C SER A 175 -12.38 13.78 -25.64
N SER A 176 -11.88 15.01 -25.85
CA SER A 176 -10.74 15.53 -25.08
C SER A 176 -10.95 16.91 -24.45
N ARG A 177 -11.68 17.82 -25.12
CA ARG A 177 -11.86 19.20 -24.66
C ARG A 177 -13.19 19.40 -23.94
N ALA A 178 -14.28 19.00 -24.57
CA ALA A 178 -15.64 19.21 -24.10
C ALA A 178 -16.46 17.91 -24.14
N PRO A 179 -16.06 16.89 -23.35
CA PRO A 179 -16.78 15.63 -23.33
C PRO A 179 -18.17 15.77 -22.73
N ILE A 180 -19.11 15.00 -23.27
CA ILE A 180 -20.47 14.88 -22.75
C ILE A 180 -20.45 13.78 -21.70
N ILE A 181 -20.90 14.09 -20.49
CA ILE A 181 -20.94 13.15 -19.37
C ILE A 181 -22.30 13.17 -18.70
N THR A 182 -22.66 12.07 -18.03
CA THR A 182 -23.91 11.99 -17.29
C THR A 182 -23.92 12.96 -16.11
N ARG A 183 -25.12 13.35 -15.67
CA ARG A 183 -25.33 14.24 -14.53
C ARG A 183 -24.62 13.81 -13.26
N ASP A 184 -24.74 12.53 -12.91
CA ASP A 184 -24.10 11.96 -11.71
C ASP A 184 -22.57 12.02 -11.78
N GLU A 185 -22.00 11.85 -12.98
CA GLU A 185 -20.56 11.92 -13.18
C GLU A 185 -20.09 13.37 -13.30
N PHE A 186 -20.94 14.31 -13.75
CA PHE A 186 -20.57 15.72 -13.92
C PHE A 186 -20.06 16.36 -12.62
N GLN A 187 -20.70 16.09 -11.49
CA GLN A 187 -20.26 16.64 -10.19
C GLN A 187 -18.91 16.06 -9.75
N LYS A 188 -18.72 14.75 -9.95
CA LYS A 188 -17.45 14.06 -9.63
C LYS A 188 -16.33 14.54 -10.55
N PHE A 189 -16.64 14.68 -11.84
CA PHE A 189 -15.74 15.23 -12.85
C PHE A 189 -15.37 16.66 -12.48
N ALA A 190 -16.32 17.54 -12.17
CA ALA A 190 -16.08 18.94 -11.85
C ALA A 190 -15.18 19.14 -10.62
N THR A 191 -15.31 18.27 -9.60
CA THR A 191 -14.57 18.33 -8.34
C THR A 191 -13.21 17.63 -8.37
N ALA A 192 -12.98 16.69 -9.29
CA ALA A 192 -11.70 15.99 -9.40
C ALA A 192 -10.54 16.95 -9.71
N ALA A 193 -9.44 16.81 -8.94
CA ALA A 193 -8.23 17.60 -9.14
C ALA A 193 -7.61 17.30 -10.52
N ASP A 194 -7.39 16.01 -10.79
CA ASP A 194 -6.79 15.50 -12.03
C ASP A 194 -7.71 14.51 -12.73
N ARG A 195 -7.73 14.57 -14.07
CA ARG A 195 -8.57 13.74 -14.94
C ARG A 195 -7.75 13.28 -16.13
N GLU A 196 -7.80 11.99 -16.41
CA GLU A 196 -7.12 11.38 -17.54
C GLU A 196 -8.12 10.63 -18.40
N VAL A 197 -8.03 10.78 -19.72
CA VAL A 197 -8.74 9.93 -20.68
C VAL A 197 -7.76 8.93 -21.27
N VAL A 198 -8.16 7.66 -21.30
CA VAL A 198 -7.45 6.60 -21.99
C VAL A 198 -7.79 6.69 -23.47
N ILE A 199 -6.84 7.18 -24.27
CA ILE A 199 -6.96 7.17 -25.73
C ILE A 199 -6.28 5.89 -26.19
N GLY A 200 -7.05 4.81 -26.37
CA GLY A 200 -6.40 3.59 -26.89
C GLY A 200 -5.92 3.80 -28.33
N ASP A 201 -4.90 3.03 -28.67
CA ASP A 201 -3.92 3.31 -29.73
C ASP A 201 -4.48 3.42 -31.16
N SER A 202 -5.76 3.13 -31.37
CA SER A 202 -6.41 3.10 -32.68
C SER A 202 -6.89 4.46 -33.20
N TRP A 203 -6.81 5.55 -32.41
CA TRP A 203 -7.35 6.85 -32.83
C TRP A 203 -6.43 7.65 -33.77
N GLY A 204 -5.11 7.40 -33.74
CA GLY A 204 -4.12 8.09 -34.58
C GLY A 204 -3.57 7.26 -35.72
N SER A 205 -3.79 5.94 -35.67
CA SER A 205 -3.42 5.04 -36.76
C SER A 205 -4.65 4.88 -37.62
N GLU A 206 -4.71 5.60 -38.76
CA GLU A 206 -5.58 5.18 -39.86
C GLU A 206 -5.49 3.65 -39.95
N PRO A 207 -6.61 2.90 -39.95
CA PRO A 207 -6.54 1.48 -40.20
C PRO A 207 -5.85 1.35 -41.54
N SER A 208 -4.56 0.99 -41.49
CA SER A 208 -3.77 0.78 -42.68
C SER A 208 -4.58 -0.22 -43.46
N SER A 209 -5.13 0.20 -44.61
CA SER A 209 -5.98 -0.64 -45.44
C SER A 209 -5.35 -2.02 -45.44
N PRO A 210 -6.07 -3.07 -45.02
CA PRO A 210 -5.47 -4.40 -44.93
C PRO A 210 -4.85 -4.65 -46.29
N ALA A 211 -3.52 -4.77 -46.32
CA ALA A 211 -2.82 -5.14 -47.54
C ALA A 211 -3.55 -6.36 -48.11
N PRO A 212 -3.85 -6.38 -49.42
CA PRO A 212 -4.69 -7.43 -50.00
C PRO A 212 -4.17 -8.77 -49.53
N SER A 213 -5.01 -9.47 -48.75
CA SER A 213 -4.67 -10.74 -48.12
C SER A 213 -4.11 -11.65 -49.19
N SER A 214 -2.82 -11.96 -49.09
CA SER A 214 -2.23 -13.03 -49.88
C SER A 214 -3.05 -14.30 -49.63
N PRO A 215 -3.41 -15.07 -50.67
CA PRO A 215 -4.29 -16.23 -50.55
C PRO A 215 -3.75 -17.20 -49.49
N GLN A 216 -4.54 -17.35 -48.43
CA GLN A 216 -4.26 -18.24 -47.31
C GLN A 216 -4.25 -19.69 -47.82
N ALA A 217 -3.10 -20.35 -47.68
CA ALA A 217 -2.99 -21.78 -47.90
C ALA A 217 -3.92 -22.54 -46.91
N PRO A 218 -4.52 -23.67 -47.33
CA PRO A 218 -5.49 -24.40 -46.53
C PRO A 218 -4.87 -24.91 -45.22
N GLN A 219 -5.41 -24.42 -44.10
CA GLN A 219 -5.08 -24.91 -42.76
C GLN A 219 -5.66 -26.32 -42.56
N SER A 220 -4.78 -27.28 -42.33
CA SER A 220 -5.14 -28.63 -41.91
C SER A 220 -5.83 -28.61 -40.54
N GLN A 221 -7.05 -29.14 -40.49
CA GLN A 221 -7.80 -29.37 -39.26
C GLN A 221 -7.07 -30.40 -38.37
N ALA A 222 -6.82 -30.03 -37.11
CA ALA A 222 -6.36 -30.95 -36.08
C ALA A 222 -7.55 -31.73 -35.48
N PRO A 223 -7.37 -33.03 -35.13
CA PRO A 223 -8.43 -33.88 -34.62
C PRO A 223 -8.89 -33.54 -33.18
N PRO A 224 -10.11 -33.97 -32.79
CA PRO A 224 -10.76 -33.59 -31.54
C PRO A 224 -10.07 -34.18 -30.29
N GLN A 225 -9.88 -33.32 -29.28
CA GLN A 225 -9.38 -33.70 -27.96
C GLN A 225 -10.46 -34.44 -27.15
N ALA A 226 -10.04 -35.49 -26.46
CA ALA A 226 -10.85 -36.32 -25.57
C ALA A 226 -11.23 -35.58 -24.26
N PRO A 227 -12.34 -35.97 -23.60
CA PRO A 227 -12.79 -35.34 -22.35
C PRO A 227 -11.93 -35.71 -21.14
N ALA A 228 -11.67 -34.72 -20.29
CA ALA A 228 -10.92 -34.84 -19.04
C ALA A 228 -11.72 -35.60 -17.94
N PRO A 229 -11.04 -36.33 -17.03
CA PRO A 229 -11.67 -36.98 -15.88
C PRO A 229 -12.02 -35.99 -14.75
N PRO A 230 -13.01 -36.31 -13.89
CA PRO A 230 -13.44 -35.46 -12.79
C PRO A 230 -12.46 -35.47 -11.60
N SER A 231 -12.25 -34.28 -11.02
CA SER A 231 -11.46 -34.07 -9.80
C SER A 231 -12.11 -34.72 -8.56
N PRO A 232 -11.33 -35.32 -7.64
CA PRO A 232 -11.85 -35.85 -6.40
C PRO A 232 -12.13 -34.76 -5.35
N SER A 233 -13.23 -35.01 -4.64
CA SER A 233 -13.75 -34.34 -3.46
C SER A 233 -12.71 -34.25 -2.32
N ASN A 234 -12.52 -33.06 -1.75
CA ASN A 234 -11.70 -32.86 -0.56
C ASN A 234 -12.53 -33.09 0.71
N ALA A 235 -12.06 -34.05 1.50
CA ALA A 235 -12.54 -34.39 2.83
C ALA A 235 -12.00 -33.42 3.90
N GLU A 236 -12.85 -33.16 4.89
CA GLU A 236 -12.55 -32.57 6.20
C GLU A 236 -11.49 -33.37 6.98
N PRO A 237 -10.56 -32.71 7.69
CA PRO A 237 -9.82 -33.32 8.79
C PRO A 237 -10.33 -32.85 10.16
N PRO A 238 -10.30 -33.73 11.20
CA PRO A 238 -10.84 -33.45 12.51
C PRO A 238 -9.90 -32.66 13.42
N ALA A 239 -10.53 -32.04 14.42
CA ALA A 239 -9.94 -31.27 15.50
C ALA A 239 -9.04 -32.09 16.45
N GLY A 240 -8.00 -31.43 16.97
CA GLY A 240 -7.47 -31.67 18.31
C GLY A 240 -6.01 -32.13 18.38
N ALA A 241 -5.11 -31.20 18.71
CA ALA A 241 -3.93 -31.48 19.55
C ALA A 241 -3.33 -30.18 20.09
N ALA A 242 -3.24 -30.09 21.42
CA ALA A 242 -2.58 -29.03 22.15
C ALA A 242 -1.05 -29.06 21.94
N GLN A 243 -0.42 -27.89 21.81
CA GLN A 243 1.04 -27.73 21.84
C GLN A 243 1.47 -26.71 22.89
N ALA A 244 2.42 -27.15 23.71
CA ALA A 244 3.18 -26.37 24.70
C ALA A 244 4.29 -25.53 24.01
N PRO A 245 4.85 -24.51 24.69
CA PRO A 245 5.66 -23.49 24.05
C PRO A 245 7.14 -23.89 23.97
N ALA A 246 7.68 -24.01 22.76
CA ALA A 246 9.12 -24.07 22.51
C ALA A 246 9.60 -22.73 21.96
N SER A 247 10.35 -22.01 22.79
CA SER A 247 11.17 -20.87 22.38
C SER A 247 12.37 -21.38 21.58
N ALA A 248 12.49 -20.97 20.32
CA ALA A 248 13.75 -21.06 19.57
C ALA A 248 13.73 -20.12 18.36
N TYR A 249 14.70 -19.21 18.32
CA TYR A 249 15.24 -18.53 17.14
C TYR A 249 14.24 -17.81 16.21
N ALA A 250 14.26 -16.48 16.25
CA ALA A 250 13.79 -15.64 15.15
C ALA A 250 14.85 -15.64 14.04
N PRO A 251 14.67 -16.33 12.90
CA PRO A 251 15.37 -15.94 11.68
C PRO A 251 14.82 -14.58 11.26
N SER A 252 15.72 -13.72 10.79
CA SER A 252 15.41 -12.52 10.01
C SER A 252 14.14 -12.72 9.19
N SER A 253 13.07 -11.98 9.56
CA SER A 253 11.80 -12.02 8.84
C SER A 253 12.10 -11.90 7.34
N PRO A 254 11.76 -12.90 6.51
CA PRO A 254 11.86 -12.74 5.07
C PRO A 254 11.06 -11.49 4.73
N ALA A 255 11.68 -10.56 4.00
CA ALA A 255 10.98 -9.39 3.49
C ALA A 255 9.63 -9.86 2.94
N PRO A 256 8.49 -9.27 3.37
CA PRO A 256 7.18 -9.74 2.96
C PRO A 256 7.20 -9.86 1.45
N ALA A 257 6.96 -11.09 0.97
CA ALA A 257 6.98 -11.38 -0.45
C ALA A 257 6.12 -10.33 -1.13
N LEU A 258 6.76 -9.48 -1.94
CA LEU A 258 6.06 -8.42 -2.66
C LEU A 258 4.85 -9.08 -3.32
N PRO A 259 3.62 -8.56 -3.09
CA PRO A 259 2.44 -9.13 -3.72
C PRO A 259 2.73 -9.26 -5.22
N PRO A 260 2.29 -10.36 -5.87
CA PRO A 260 2.56 -10.61 -7.27
C PRO A 260 2.27 -9.33 -8.04
N GLN A 261 3.32 -8.74 -8.62
CA GLN A 261 3.18 -7.51 -9.39
C GLN A 261 2.13 -7.81 -10.46
N ALA A 262 0.98 -7.11 -10.37
CA ALA A 262 -0.06 -7.24 -11.37
C ALA A 262 0.60 -7.12 -12.75
N PRO A 263 0.22 -7.98 -13.73
CA PRO A 263 0.84 -8.00 -15.03
C PRO A 263 0.93 -6.57 -15.54
N ALA A 264 2.15 -6.13 -15.88
CA ALA A 264 2.42 -4.75 -16.26
C ALA A 264 1.48 -4.35 -17.40
N THR A 265 0.40 -3.65 -17.05
CA THR A 265 -0.55 -3.11 -18.02
C THR A 265 0.27 -2.28 -18.97
N GLN A 266 0.20 -2.60 -20.26
CA GLN A 266 0.92 -1.87 -21.29
C GLN A 266 0.68 -0.37 -21.09
N PRO A 267 1.70 0.48 -21.30
CA PRO A 267 1.60 1.91 -21.08
C PRO A 267 0.50 2.49 -21.96
N GLN A 268 -0.70 2.62 -21.41
CA GLN A 268 -1.82 3.26 -22.08
C GLN A 268 -1.48 4.73 -22.24
N MET A 269 -1.62 5.26 -23.46
CA MET A 269 -1.47 6.68 -23.70
C MET A 269 -2.64 7.41 -23.05
N THR A 270 -2.41 7.96 -21.86
CA THR A 270 -3.39 8.83 -21.20
C THR A 270 -3.17 10.28 -21.61
N ARG A 271 -4.26 11.01 -21.78
CA ARG A 271 -4.24 12.45 -22.04
C ARG A 271 -5.01 13.16 -20.93
N GLN A 272 -4.49 14.27 -20.44
CA GLN A 272 -5.21 15.10 -19.48
C GLN A 272 -6.45 15.74 -20.14
N ILE A 273 -7.59 15.67 -19.46
CA ILE A 273 -8.86 16.26 -19.92
C ILE A 273 -9.05 17.62 -19.25
N GLY A 274 -9.49 18.61 -20.01
CA GLY A 274 -9.84 19.93 -19.47
C GLY A 274 -11.06 19.89 -18.54
N ARG A 275 -11.33 21.01 -17.85
CA ARG A 275 -12.51 21.16 -16.98
C ARG A 275 -13.82 21.38 -17.73
N ALA A 276 -13.78 21.52 -19.05
CA ALA A 276 -14.89 21.97 -19.87
C ALA A 276 -15.88 20.87 -20.29
N ALA A 277 -16.09 19.84 -19.48
CA ALA A 277 -17.12 18.84 -19.75
C ALA A 277 -18.52 19.47 -19.84
N ILE A 278 -19.38 18.84 -20.61
CA ILE A 278 -20.77 19.20 -20.84
C ILE A 278 -21.64 18.19 -20.11
N GLU A 279 -22.49 18.68 -19.20
CA GLU A 279 -23.48 17.84 -18.51
C GLU A 279 -24.57 17.42 -19.50
N LEU A 280 -24.94 16.14 -19.47
CA LEU A 280 -26.09 15.62 -20.19
C LEU A 280 -27.38 15.95 -19.40
N PRO A 281 -28.24 16.86 -19.89
CA PRO A 281 -29.42 17.29 -19.16
C PRO A 281 -30.52 16.22 -19.22
N GLU A 282 -31.26 16.05 -18.13
CA GLU A 282 -32.47 15.21 -18.08
C GLU A 282 -33.73 15.93 -18.62
N GLY A 283 -33.64 17.23 -18.87
CA GLY A 283 -34.75 18.10 -19.27
C GLY A 283 -34.45 18.91 -20.53
N ASP A 284 -34.61 20.23 -20.44
CA ASP A 284 -34.43 21.13 -21.57
C ASP A 284 -32.98 21.07 -22.14
N PRO A 285 -32.80 20.67 -23.41
CA PRO A 285 -31.47 20.58 -24.03
C PRO A 285 -30.91 21.94 -24.47
N SER A 286 -31.53 23.08 -24.15
CA SER A 286 -31.10 24.42 -24.61
C SER A 286 -29.66 24.77 -24.20
N SER A 287 -29.25 24.45 -22.97
CA SER A 287 -27.89 24.68 -22.47
C SER A 287 -26.86 23.79 -23.17
N LEU A 288 -27.18 22.50 -23.32
CA LEU A 288 -26.39 21.52 -24.07
C LEU A 288 -26.20 21.97 -25.53
N ARG A 289 -27.30 22.36 -26.19
CA ARG A 289 -27.29 22.86 -27.58
C ARG A 289 -26.36 24.04 -27.74
N THR A 290 -26.50 25.06 -26.89
CA THR A 290 -25.70 26.29 -26.98
C THR A 290 -24.21 25.97 -26.90
N ARG A 291 -23.83 25.10 -25.97
CA ARG A 291 -22.43 24.71 -25.76
C ARG A 291 -21.87 23.86 -26.90
N LEU A 292 -22.65 22.89 -27.38
CA LEU A 292 -22.26 22.06 -28.52
C LEU A 292 -22.13 22.86 -29.83
N VAL A 293 -22.98 23.86 -30.05
CA VAL A 293 -22.89 24.75 -31.22
C VAL A 293 -21.59 25.56 -31.17
N THR A 294 -21.22 26.10 -30.00
CA THR A 294 -19.93 26.78 -29.82
C THR A 294 -18.76 25.84 -30.12
N GLU A 295 -18.79 24.61 -29.61
CA GLU A 295 -17.75 23.60 -29.88
C GLU A 295 -17.65 23.21 -31.36
N ALA A 296 -18.79 23.12 -32.06
CA ALA A 296 -18.82 22.84 -33.50
C ALA A 296 -18.29 24.02 -34.33
N ILE A 297 -18.59 25.26 -33.95
CA ILE A 297 -18.05 26.46 -34.61
C ILE A 297 -16.53 26.53 -34.41
N ASP A 298 -16.04 26.30 -33.18
CA ASP A 298 -14.60 26.22 -32.88
C ASP A 298 -13.90 25.11 -33.70
N ALA A 299 -14.60 24.02 -33.98
CA ALA A 299 -14.11 22.95 -34.84
C ALA A 299 -14.08 23.32 -36.33
N GLY A 300 -14.61 24.48 -36.71
CA GLY A 300 -14.58 25.02 -38.08
C GLY A 300 -15.85 24.78 -38.88
N PHE A 301 -16.97 24.43 -38.25
CA PHE A 301 -18.28 24.47 -38.92
C PHE A 301 -18.79 25.92 -39.02
N SER A 302 -19.55 26.23 -40.08
CA SER A 302 -20.35 27.46 -40.10
C SER A 302 -21.45 27.40 -39.04
N ALA A 303 -21.98 28.55 -38.60
CA ALA A 303 -23.02 28.57 -37.57
C ALA A 303 -24.29 27.76 -37.96
N GLU A 304 -24.65 27.75 -39.25
CA GLU A 304 -25.77 26.96 -39.75
C GLU A 304 -25.47 25.46 -39.71
N CYS A 305 -24.30 25.04 -40.21
CA CYS A 305 -23.88 23.64 -40.19
C CYS A 305 -23.69 23.12 -38.76
N ALA A 306 -23.16 23.94 -37.87
CA ALA A 306 -23.01 23.63 -36.46
C ALA A 306 -24.38 23.29 -35.83
N ALA A 307 -25.42 24.08 -36.09
CA ALA A 307 -26.76 23.79 -35.59
C ALA A 307 -27.31 22.43 -36.09
N ILE A 308 -27.05 22.09 -37.35
CA ILE A 308 -27.48 20.83 -37.96
C ILE A 308 -26.75 19.64 -37.33
N VAL A 309 -25.42 19.70 -37.27
CA VAL A 309 -24.57 18.62 -36.73
C VAL A 309 -24.88 18.34 -35.26
N VAL A 310 -25.13 19.39 -34.49
CA VAL A 310 -25.49 19.27 -33.07
C VAL A 310 -26.83 18.56 -32.87
N ASN A 311 -27.79 18.68 -33.79
CA ASN A 311 -29.08 17.99 -33.67
C ASN A 311 -28.93 16.45 -33.66
N ALA A 312 -27.91 15.89 -34.32
CA ALA A 312 -27.65 14.45 -34.26
C ALA A 312 -27.37 13.97 -32.82
N ILE A 313 -26.64 14.78 -32.05
CA ILE A 313 -26.36 14.51 -30.63
C ILE A 313 -27.63 14.72 -29.79
N LEU A 314 -28.39 15.78 -30.07
CA LEU A 314 -29.61 16.09 -29.31
C LEU A 314 -30.73 15.06 -29.51
N THR A 315 -30.79 14.41 -30.67
CA THR A 315 -31.79 13.37 -30.95
C THR A 315 -31.50 12.06 -30.21
N ASN A 316 -30.21 11.73 -30.01
CA ASN A 316 -29.78 10.57 -29.23
C ASN A 316 -28.60 10.95 -28.31
N PRO A 317 -28.89 11.64 -27.20
CA PRO A 317 -27.88 12.11 -26.28
C PRO A 317 -27.21 10.94 -25.56
N GLN A 318 -25.90 10.77 -25.76
CA GLN A 318 -25.10 9.76 -25.07
C GLN A 318 -23.80 10.36 -24.53
N PRO A 319 -23.26 9.82 -23.42
CA PRO A 319 -21.98 10.26 -22.90
C PRO A 319 -20.85 9.89 -23.87
N THR A 320 -19.95 10.84 -24.15
CA THR A 320 -18.80 10.61 -25.04
C THR A 320 -17.62 9.99 -24.31
N ILE A 321 -17.58 10.14 -22.98
CA ILE A 321 -16.65 9.44 -22.09
C ILE A 321 -17.40 8.84 -20.91
N ARG A 322 -16.89 7.72 -20.38
CA ARG A 322 -17.44 7.02 -19.21
C ARG A 322 -16.33 6.83 -18.19
N CYS A 323 -16.66 6.96 -16.91
CA CYS A 323 -15.69 6.69 -15.84
C CYS A 323 -15.37 5.19 -15.82
N ASP A 324 -14.09 4.84 -15.90
CA ASP A 324 -13.63 3.49 -15.63
C ASP A 324 -13.33 3.39 -14.12
N GLU A 325 -14.32 2.92 -13.36
CA GLU A 325 -14.22 2.80 -11.90
C GLU A 325 -13.12 1.81 -11.49
N ALA A 326 -12.92 0.74 -12.26
CA ALA A 326 -11.90 -0.26 -11.97
C ALA A 326 -10.49 0.30 -12.18
N ALA A 327 -10.25 0.97 -13.31
CA ALA A 327 -8.96 1.62 -13.58
C ALA A 327 -8.70 2.79 -12.61
N THR A 328 -9.73 3.55 -12.25
CA THR A 328 -9.62 4.63 -11.26
C THR A 328 -9.27 4.08 -9.88
N LEU A 329 -9.95 3.01 -9.43
CA LEU A 329 -9.65 2.37 -8.15
C LEU A 329 -8.22 1.83 -8.14
N ALA A 330 -7.82 1.08 -9.18
CA ALA A 330 -6.48 0.53 -9.30
C ALA A 330 -5.41 1.63 -9.28
N ARG A 331 -5.65 2.76 -9.97
CA ARG A 331 -4.72 3.90 -9.94
C ARG A 331 -4.66 4.55 -8.56
N SER A 332 -5.79 4.67 -7.87
CA SER A 332 -5.85 5.22 -6.51
C SER A 332 -5.11 4.36 -5.49
N GLU A 333 -5.21 3.04 -5.62
CA GLU A 333 -4.51 2.08 -4.77
C GLU A 333 -3.01 2.05 -5.09
N ALA A 334 -2.63 2.11 -6.37
CA ALA A 334 -1.23 2.24 -6.77
C ALA A 334 -0.61 3.54 -6.23
N ALA A 335 -1.34 4.67 -6.28
CA ALA A 335 -0.89 5.94 -5.72
C ALA A 335 -0.71 5.86 -4.21
N ALA A 336 -1.65 5.23 -3.48
CA ALA A 336 -1.52 4.99 -2.04
C ALA A 336 -0.34 4.05 -1.73
N GLY A 337 -0.17 2.97 -2.49
CA GLY A 337 0.94 2.03 -2.33
C GLY A 337 2.32 2.64 -2.60
N ALA A 338 2.39 3.68 -3.45
CA ALA A 338 3.62 4.41 -3.75
C ALA A 338 4.06 5.36 -2.61
N VAL A 339 3.17 5.68 -1.65
CA VAL A 339 3.50 6.52 -0.49
C VAL A 339 4.39 5.73 0.46
N ARG A 340 5.61 6.22 0.66
CA ARG A 340 6.58 5.68 1.63
C ARG A 340 6.07 5.88 3.06
N SER A 341 6.43 4.97 3.95
CA SER A 341 6.16 5.13 5.37
C SER A 341 6.87 6.38 5.92
N VAL A 342 6.14 7.12 6.75
CA VAL A 342 6.65 8.30 7.43
C VAL A 342 7.35 7.84 8.70
N LEU A 343 8.66 8.04 8.76
CA LEU A 343 9.46 7.71 9.93
C LEU A 343 9.54 8.95 10.85
N GLU A 344 9.06 8.79 12.07
CA GLU A 344 9.23 9.76 13.16
C GLU A 344 10.56 9.46 13.87
N SER A 345 11.41 10.47 13.96
CA SER A 345 12.73 10.33 14.58
C SER A 345 12.65 10.67 16.05
N HIS A 346 13.00 9.71 16.90
CA HIS A 346 13.09 9.86 18.35
C HIS A 346 14.57 9.94 18.75
N PRO A 347 15.12 11.14 18.97
CA PRO A 347 16.51 11.28 19.38
C PRO A 347 16.72 10.78 20.81
N ARG A 348 17.96 10.38 21.10
CA ARG A 348 18.42 10.05 22.44
C ARG A 348 18.24 11.26 23.35
N GLY A 349 17.75 11.00 24.55
CA GLY A 349 17.48 12.02 25.56
C GLY A 349 16.10 12.66 25.43
N GLU A 350 15.31 12.33 24.41
CA GLU A 350 13.90 12.73 24.34
C GLU A 350 13.14 12.17 25.55
N VAL A 351 12.34 13.01 26.19
CA VAL A 351 11.54 12.61 27.35
C VAL A 351 10.32 11.82 26.86
N ILE A 352 10.27 10.53 27.15
CA ILE A 352 9.13 9.67 26.83
C ILE A 352 7.97 9.95 27.78
N ALA A 353 8.27 10.14 29.08
CA ALA A 353 7.31 10.48 30.09
C ALA A 353 7.98 11.18 31.29
N MET A 354 7.25 12.12 31.90
CA MET A 354 7.72 12.88 33.05
C MET A 354 7.40 12.17 34.38
N THR A 355 8.09 12.56 35.44
CA THR A 355 7.76 12.12 36.80
C THR A 355 6.33 12.53 37.16
N GLY A 356 5.56 11.61 37.73
CA GLY A 356 4.16 11.85 38.10
C GLY A 356 3.14 11.54 37.01
N ASP A 357 3.59 11.29 35.77
CA ASP A 357 2.70 10.86 34.70
C ASP A 357 2.26 9.40 34.89
N SER A 358 1.02 9.11 34.52
CA SER A 358 0.54 7.75 34.38
C SER A 358 0.96 7.16 33.03
N LEU A 359 1.40 5.90 33.05
CA LEU A 359 1.71 5.15 31.84
C LEU A 359 0.43 4.75 31.11
N THR A 360 0.16 5.39 29.97
CA THR A 360 -0.90 4.99 29.05
C THR A 360 -0.43 3.85 28.15
N ARG A 361 -1.38 3.08 27.58
CA ARG A 361 -1.06 2.01 26.61
C ARG A 361 -0.18 2.48 25.44
N GLU A 362 -0.37 3.70 24.95
CA GLU A 362 0.47 4.26 23.87
C GLU A 362 1.92 4.45 24.32
N ARG A 363 2.13 4.99 25.53
CA ARG A 363 3.47 5.20 26.08
C ARG A 363 4.18 3.88 26.40
N LEU A 364 3.42 2.88 26.85
CA LEU A 364 3.92 1.53 27.05
C LEU A 364 4.44 0.92 25.74
N GLY A 365 3.69 1.04 24.65
CA GLY A 365 4.13 0.58 23.33
C GLY A 365 5.45 1.24 22.91
N ARG A 366 5.57 2.57 23.06
CA ARG A 366 6.82 3.29 22.74
C ARG A 366 8.01 2.83 23.59
N LEU A 367 7.79 2.52 24.87
CA LEU A 367 8.84 2.00 25.76
C LEU A 367 9.27 0.60 25.36
N GLU A 368 8.33 -0.28 25.01
CA GLU A 368 8.65 -1.63 24.54
C GLU A 368 9.46 -1.58 23.24
N GLU A 369 9.11 -0.70 22.31
CA GLU A 369 9.84 -0.50 21.06
C GLU A 369 11.24 0.07 21.28
N GLU A 370 11.40 1.06 22.17
CA GLU A 370 12.71 1.57 22.58
C GLU A 370 13.56 0.46 23.16
N GLN A 371 13.00 -0.39 24.04
CA GLN A 371 13.72 -1.49 24.66
C GLN A 371 14.17 -2.52 23.62
N VAL A 372 13.32 -2.86 22.64
CA VAL A 372 13.67 -3.75 21.54
C VAL A 372 14.81 -3.16 20.71
N GLN A 373 14.70 -1.89 20.30
CA GLN A 373 15.73 -1.20 19.50
C GLN A 373 17.04 -1.02 20.27
N ALA A 374 16.99 -0.65 21.54
CA ALA A 374 18.14 -0.51 22.41
C ALA A 374 18.84 -1.86 22.61
N SER A 375 18.08 -2.94 22.83
CA SER A 375 18.65 -4.28 23.00
C SER A 375 19.33 -4.81 21.74
N ALA A 376 18.80 -4.45 20.56
CA ALA A 376 19.37 -4.80 19.26
C ALA A 376 20.69 -4.06 18.99
N ARG A 377 20.84 -2.82 19.48
CA ARG A 377 22.03 -1.98 19.28
C ARG A 377 23.09 -2.13 20.37
N THR A 378 22.71 -2.59 21.56
CA THR A 378 23.67 -2.74 22.67
C THR A 378 24.53 -3.99 22.43
N PRO A 379 25.87 -3.85 22.34
CA PRO A 379 26.75 -4.98 22.13
C PRO A 379 26.57 -6.01 23.26
N ALA A 380 26.57 -7.29 22.90
CA ALA A 380 26.35 -8.37 23.88
C ALA A 380 27.33 -8.30 25.05
N LEU A 381 28.58 -7.91 24.80
CA LEU A 381 29.65 -7.84 25.79
C LEU A 381 29.32 -6.87 26.95
N ASP A 382 28.72 -5.71 26.67
CA ASP A 382 28.31 -4.76 27.72
C ASP A 382 27.23 -5.34 28.64
N ARG A 383 26.32 -6.16 28.08
CA ARG A 383 25.32 -6.90 28.89
C ARG A 383 25.98 -7.93 29.80
N TRP A 384 27.02 -8.62 29.32
CA TRP A 384 27.72 -9.63 30.09
C TRP A 384 28.60 -9.05 31.20
N ILE A 385 29.27 -7.91 30.99
CA ILE A 385 30.16 -7.30 31.99
C ILE A 385 29.41 -6.97 33.30
N ALA A 386 28.21 -6.39 33.20
CA ALA A 386 27.40 -6.09 34.38
C ALA A 386 27.00 -7.36 35.16
N SER A 387 26.84 -8.47 34.45
CA SER A 387 26.42 -9.76 35.00
C SER A 387 27.57 -10.56 35.62
N LEU A 388 28.79 -10.45 35.07
CA LEU A 388 29.98 -11.15 35.59
C LEU A 388 30.32 -10.74 37.04
N GLY A 389 30.06 -9.48 37.41
CA GLY A 389 30.27 -9.01 38.79
C GLY A 389 29.42 -9.75 39.82
N LEU A 390 28.16 -10.06 39.47
CA LEU A 390 27.25 -10.80 40.35
C LEU A 390 27.66 -12.28 40.48
N LEU A 391 28.03 -12.91 39.36
CA LEU A 391 28.55 -14.29 39.36
C LEU A 391 29.81 -14.40 40.22
N GLY A 392 30.74 -13.44 40.10
CA GLY A 392 31.93 -13.36 40.94
C GLY A 392 31.57 -13.32 42.43
N LEU A 393 30.62 -12.46 42.82
CA LEU A 393 30.16 -12.37 44.22
C LEU A 393 29.52 -13.67 44.72
N CYS A 394 28.66 -14.30 43.91
CA CYS A 394 28.01 -15.57 44.26
C CYS A 394 29.03 -16.71 44.42
N THR A 395 30.04 -16.78 43.55
CA THR A 395 31.09 -17.81 43.66
C THR A 395 31.95 -17.63 44.90
N LEU A 396 32.26 -16.39 45.30
CA LEU A 396 32.98 -16.09 46.53
C LEU A 396 32.18 -16.48 47.78
N LEU A 397 30.88 -16.19 47.81
CA LEU A 397 30.01 -16.61 48.91
C LEU A 397 29.89 -18.13 49.02
N ALA A 398 29.71 -18.82 47.89
CA ALA A 398 29.67 -20.28 47.87
C ALA A 398 30.99 -20.90 48.34
N ALA A 399 32.12 -20.35 47.90
CA ALA A 399 33.44 -20.76 48.39
C ALA A 399 33.58 -20.52 49.89
N SER A 400 33.13 -19.37 50.41
CA SER A 400 33.17 -19.06 51.84
C SER A 400 32.36 -20.05 52.68
N ILE A 401 31.18 -20.48 52.21
CA ILE A 401 30.33 -21.46 52.92
C ILE A 401 30.95 -22.86 52.86
N CYS A 402 31.69 -23.19 51.80
CA CYS A 402 32.36 -24.49 51.72
C CYS A 402 33.66 -24.56 52.53
N LEU A 403 34.30 -23.41 52.81
CA LEU A 403 35.54 -23.34 53.57
C LEU A 403 35.36 -23.09 55.08
N GLY A 404 34.21 -22.53 55.50
CA GLY A 404 33.85 -22.35 56.91
C GLY A 404 33.03 -23.51 57.42
#